data_AF-A0A1W9NX05-F1
#
_entry.id   AF-A0A1W9NX05-F1
#
_cell.length_a   1.000
_cell.length_b   1.000
_cell.length_c   1.000
_cell.angle_alpha   90.00
_cell.angle_beta   90.00
_cell.angle_gamma   90.00
#
_symmetry.space_group_name_H-M   'P 1'
#
loop_
_entity.id
_entity.type
_entity.pdbx_description
1 polymer ?
#
loop_
_entity_poly.entity_id
_entity_poly.type
_entity_poly.pdbx_seq_one_letter_code
_entity_poly.pdbx_strand_id
1 'polypeptide(L)'
;MVDISTDFKNIRVLNRNQQEAFEEFCCQLAYRYNDVPQNSKFSRYRGAGGDGGVECVWKLPNGEEWGWQAKYVFSLKDAKPLLDKSIKTALKIHPKLTRYFICLPFNLTGPTGRKGKSESEKFEEYKEVGLRITLIRL
;
A
#
# COMPACT_ATOMS: atom_id res chain seq x y z
N MET A 1 -15.67 -20.84 10.14
CA MET A 1 -14.82 -19.77 9.58
C MET A 1 -13.96 -19.29 10.73
N VAL A 2 -12.65 -19.57 10.71
CA VAL A 2 -11.76 -19.01 11.73
C VAL A 2 -11.68 -17.53 11.43
N ASP A 3 -12.27 -16.71 12.29
CA ASP A 3 -11.99 -15.28 12.32
C ASP A 3 -10.56 -15.15 12.83
N ILE A 4 -9.59 -15.28 11.92
CA ILE A 4 -8.21 -14.94 12.20
C ILE A 4 -8.23 -13.42 12.33
N SER A 5 -8.40 -12.94 13.57
CA SER A 5 -8.12 -11.56 13.90
C SER A 5 -6.68 -11.28 13.46
N THR A 6 -6.51 -10.57 12.35
CA THR A 6 -5.23 -10.08 11.86
C THR A 6 -4.81 -8.87 12.69
N ASP A 7 -4.58 -9.07 14.00
CA ASP A 7 -3.96 -8.04 14.83
C ASP A 7 -2.46 -7.95 14.48
N PHE A 8 -2.18 -7.11 13.49
CA PHE A 8 -0.82 -6.84 13.02
C PHE A 8 0.08 -6.23 14.09
N LYS A 9 -0.44 -5.74 15.23
CA LYS A 9 0.41 -5.34 16.36
C LYS A 9 1.28 -6.48 16.88
N ASN A 10 0.84 -7.72 16.66
CA ASN A 10 1.54 -8.94 17.08
C ASN A 10 2.21 -9.67 15.91
N ILE A 11 2.36 -9.03 14.74
CA ILE A 11 3.09 -9.63 13.62
C ILE A 11 4.51 -9.99 14.08
N ARG A 12 4.99 -11.19 13.73
CA ARG A 12 6.34 -11.65 14.08
C ARG A 12 7.37 -10.67 13.50
N VAL A 13 8.41 -10.35 14.26
CA VAL A 13 9.57 -9.63 13.73
C VAL A 13 10.22 -10.41 12.59
N LEU A 14 10.53 -9.73 11.50
CA LEU A 14 11.35 -10.24 10.40
C LEU A 14 12.59 -9.35 10.28
N ASN A 15 13.76 -9.98 10.23
CA ASN A 15 15.06 -9.31 10.29
C ASN A 15 15.21 -8.41 11.53
N ARG A 16 14.81 -7.14 11.41
CA ARG A 16 15.09 -6.07 12.39
C ARG A 16 13.85 -5.64 13.16
N ASN A 17 12.66 -5.65 12.55
CA ASN A 17 11.45 -5.11 13.19
C ASN A 17 10.16 -5.71 12.57
N GLN A 18 9.02 -5.35 13.16
CA GLN A 18 7.69 -5.75 12.67
C GLN A 18 7.29 -5.05 11.37
N GLN A 19 7.82 -3.85 11.12
CA GLN A 19 7.57 -3.11 9.89
C GLN A 19 8.09 -3.91 8.67
N GLU A 20 9.30 -4.45 8.72
CA GLU A 20 9.84 -5.28 7.65
C GLU A 20 9.02 -6.57 7.44
N ALA A 21 8.46 -7.13 8.51
CA ALA A 21 7.56 -8.28 8.40
C ALA A 21 6.25 -7.92 7.70
N PHE A 22 5.71 -6.75 8.01
CA PHE A 22 4.48 -6.25 7.38
C PHE A 22 4.72 -5.88 5.90
N GLU A 23 5.85 -5.25 5.59
CA GLU A 23 6.29 -4.96 4.21
C GLU A 23 6.44 -6.25 3.40
N GLU A 24 7.09 -7.29 3.97
CA GLU A 24 7.19 -8.61 3.34
C GLU A 24 5.81 -9.21 3.09
N PHE A 25 4.95 -9.23 4.11
CA PHE A 25 3.59 -9.77 3.98
C PHE A 25 2.83 -9.09 2.83
N CYS A 26 2.90 -7.76 2.75
CA CYS A 26 2.25 -6.99 1.69
C CYS A 26 2.86 -7.29 0.31
N CYS A 27 4.18 -7.49 0.20
CA CYS A 27 4.82 -7.89 -1.06
C CYS A 27 4.34 -9.27 -1.53
N GLN A 28 4.16 -10.22 -0.61
CA GLN A 28 3.64 -11.55 -0.94
C GLN A 28 2.17 -11.49 -1.39
N LEU A 29 1.36 -10.66 -0.75
CA LEU A 29 -0.01 -10.37 -1.21
C LEU A 29 -0.01 -9.74 -2.61
N ALA A 30 0.85 -8.76 -2.85
CA ALA A 30 1.00 -8.11 -4.15
C ALA A 30 1.37 -9.11 -5.25
N TYR A 31 2.28 -10.04 -4.97
CA TYR A 31 2.68 -11.10 -5.89
C TYR A 31 1.53 -12.08 -6.21
N ARG A 32 0.57 -12.22 -5.30
CA ARG A 32 -0.62 -13.08 -5.45
C ARG A 32 -1.86 -12.33 -5.92
N TYR A 33 -1.73 -11.07 -6.32
CA TYR A 33 -2.86 -10.29 -6.83
C TYR A 33 -3.34 -10.88 -8.17
N ASN A 34 -4.60 -11.33 -8.22
CA ASN A 34 -5.10 -12.16 -9.32
C ASN A 34 -5.40 -11.38 -10.61
N ASP A 35 -5.68 -10.07 -10.53
CA ASP A 35 -6.12 -9.28 -11.69
C ASP A 35 -4.95 -8.71 -12.52
N VAL A 36 -3.74 -9.24 -12.37
CA VAL A 36 -2.56 -8.79 -13.10
C VAL A 36 -2.55 -9.40 -14.51
N PRO A 37 -2.37 -8.60 -15.58
CA PRO A 37 -2.29 -9.13 -16.94
C PRO A 37 -1.20 -10.20 -17.10
N GLN A 38 -1.48 -11.20 -17.94
CA GLN A 38 -0.50 -12.24 -18.28
C GLN A 38 0.80 -11.62 -18.83
N ASN A 39 1.94 -12.28 -18.57
CA ASN A 39 3.28 -11.83 -18.95
C ASN A 39 3.77 -10.54 -18.27
N SER A 40 3.07 -10.07 -17.23
CA SER A 40 3.60 -9.03 -16.35
C SER A 40 4.82 -9.54 -15.57
N LYS A 41 5.73 -8.63 -15.22
CA LYS A 41 6.94 -8.94 -14.45
C LYS A 41 6.84 -8.31 -13.07
N PHE A 42 7.04 -9.12 -12.04
CA PHE A 42 7.10 -8.64 -10.65
C PHE A 42 8.53 -8.29 -10.26
N SER A 43 8.70 -7.12 -9.67
CA SER A 43 9.97 -6.66 -9.10
C SER A 43 9.74 -6.21 -7.66
N ARG A 44 10.58 -6.69 -6.76
CA ARG A 44 10.58 -6.27 -5.35
C ARG A 44 11.84 -5.47 -5.07
N TYR A 45 11.69 -4.39 -4.31
CA TYR A 45 12.80 -3.54 -3.90
C TYR A 45 13.11 -3.77 -2.43
N ARG A 46 14.40 -3.80 -2.06
CA ARG A 46 14.82 -3.81 -0.65
C ARG A 46 15.02 -2.37 -0.20
N GLY A 47 14.34 -1.95 0.87
CA GLY A 47 14.35 -0.58 1.40
C GLY A 47 15.69 -0.06 1.96
N ALA A 48 16.82 -0.74 1.73
CA ALA A 48 18.12 -0.36 2.25
C ALA A 48 18.76 0.87 1.53
N GLY A 49 18.20 1.33 0.40
CA GLY A 49 18.86 2.30 -0.49
C GLY A 49 18.07 3.56 -0.87
N GLY A 50 16.94 3.85 -0.21
CA GLY A 50 16.04 4.92 -0.63
C GLY A 50 14.81 4.34 -1.32
N ASP A 51 13.76 4.28 -0.52
CA ASP A 51 12.39 3.89 -0.79
C ASP A 51 11.86 4.62 -2.02
N GLY A 52 11.86 3.95 -3.18
CA GLY A 52 11.37 4.45 -4.46
C GLY A 52 9.88 4.85 -4.48
N GLY A 53 9.27 5.01 -3.32
CA GLY A 53 7.85 5.22 -3.10
C GLY A 53 7.03 3.94 -3.17
N VAL A 54 7.66 2.79 -3.38
CA VAL A 54 7.04 1.47 -3.53
C VAL A 54 7.92 0.39 -2.89
N GLU A 55 7.30 -0.63 -2.32
CA GLU A 55 7.97 -1.85 -1.84
C GLU A 55 8.14 -2.87 -2.99
N CYS A 56 7.18 -2.90 -3.91
CA CYS A 56 7.23 -3.73 -5.11
C CYS A 56 6.37 -3.15 -6.23
N VAL A 57 6.64 -3.60 -7.46
CA VAL A 57 5.90 -3.22 -8.67
C VAL A 57 5.60 -4.43 -9.53
N TRP A 58 4.45 -4.37 -10.21
CA TRP A 58 4.18 -5.15 -11.41
C TRP A 58 4.41 -4.27 -12.63
N LYS A 59 5.27 -4.70 -13.55
CA LYS A 59 5.42 -4.09 -14.87
C LYS A 59 4.62 -4.88 -15.88
N LEU A 60 3.63 -4.23 -16.48
CA LEU A 60 2.69 -4.83 -17.43
C LEU A 60 3.33 -4.93 -18.82
N PRO A 61 2.79 -5.80 -19.71
CA PRO A 61 3.29 -5.92 -21.09
C PRO A 61 3.21 -4.63 -21.91
N ASN A 62 2.21 -3.78 -21.64
CA ASN A 62 2.07 -2.47 -22.28
C ASN A 62 3.04 -1.41 -21.71
N GLY A 63 3.86 -1.79 -20.73
CA GLY A 63 4.85 -0.94 -20.09
C GLY A 63 4.31 -0.12 -18.91
N GLU A 64 3.02 -0.18 -18.59
CA GLU A 64 2.48 0.40 -17.36
C GLU A 64 3.05 -0.28 -16.12
N GLU A 65 3.01 0.44 -15.00
CA GLU A 65 3.45 -0.06 -13.71
C GLU A 65 2.33 0.04 -12.67
N TRP A 66 2.18 -1.03 -11.89
CA TRP A 66 1.31 -1.07 -10.71
C TRP A 66 2.18 -1.20 -9.47
N GLY A 67 2.23 -0.13 -8.67
CA GLY A 67 3.07 -0.04 -7.48
C GLY A 67 2.31 -0.39 -6.21
N TRP A 68 3.00 -0.98 -5.24
CA TRP A 68 2.46 -1.30 -3.93
C TRP A 68 3.30 -0.64 -2.85
N GLN A 69 2.62 -0.08 -1.85
CA GLN A 69 3.24 0.56 -0.70
C GLN A 69 2.64 0.06 0.60
N ALA A 70 3.49 -0.35 1.53
CA ALA A 70 3.10 -0.75 2.87
C ALA A 70 3.49 0.33 3.88
N LYS A 71 2.60 0.61 4.84
CA LYS A 71 2.92 1.46 5.99
C LYS A 71 2.44 0.81 7.28
N TYR A 72 3.41 0.41 8.11
CA TYR A 72 3.15 -0.19 9.42
C TYR A 72 2.94 0.89 10.48
N VAL A 73 1.77 1.53 10.42
CA VAL A 73 1.26 2.51 11.39
C VAL A 73 -0.21 2.23 11.66
N PHE A 74 -0.75 2.68 12.78
CA PHE A 74 -2.07 2.23 13.26
C PHE A 74 -3.12 3.34 13.34
N SER A 75 -2.91 4.45 12.62
CA SER A 75 -3.91 5.50 12.46
C SER A 75 -3.78 6.17 11.10
N LEU A 76 -4.89 6.66 10.52
CA LEU A 76 -4.84 7.41 9.27
C LEU A 76 -4.04 8.71 9.42
N LYS A 77 -4.10 9.33 10.62
CA LYS A 77 -3.35 10.55 10.95
C LYS A 77 -1.84 10.35 10.78
N ASP A 78 -1.31 9.23 11.26
CA ASP A 78 0.12 8.92 11.17
C ASP A 78 0.50 8.41 9.76
N ALA A 79 -0.42 7.71 9.09
CA ALA A 79 -0.22 7.20 7.74
C ALA A 79 -0.13 8.32 6.69
N LYS A 80 -1.01 9.31 6.76
CA LYS A 80 -1.15 10.33 5.71
C LYS A 80 0.16 11.04 5.31
N PRO A 81 0.97 11.61 6.22
CA PRO A 81 2.21 12.29 5.83
C PRO A 81 3.24 11.32 5.21
N LEU A 82 3.27 10.07 5.64
CA LEU A 82 4.15 9.04 5.09
C LEU A 82 3.71 8.64 3.68
N LEU A 83 2.40 8.47 3.48
CA LEU A 83 1.81 8.15 2.18
C LEU A 83 1.99 9.31 1.19
N ASP A 84 1.75 10.56 1.62
CA ASP A 84 1.95 11.74 0.78
C ASP A 84 3.40 11.82 0.25
N LYS A 85 4.38 11.53 1.11
CA LYS A 85 5.79 11.46 0.70
C LYS A 85 6.03 10.29 -0.26
N SER A 86 5.54 9.09 0.06
CA SER A 86 5.74 7.91 -0.78
C SER A 86 5.12 8.03 -2.16
N ILE A 87 3.89 8.56 -2.27
CA ILE A 87 3.20 8.77 -3.56
C ILE A 87 3.97 9.74 -4.44
N LYS A 88 4.44 10.88 -3.88
CA LYS A 88 5.26 11.85 -4.62
C LYS A 88 6.56 11.22 -5.14
N THR A 89 7.24 10.42 -4.30
CA THR A 89 8.45 9.72 -4.71
C THR A 89 8.18 8.67 -5.78
N ALA A 90 7.09 7.90 -5.63
CA ALA A 90 6.68 6.88 -6.59
C ALA A 90 6.41 7.49 -7.96
N LEU A 91 5.62 8.56 -8.04
CA LEU A 91 5.34 9.26 -9.30
C LEU A 91 6.60 9.83 -9.96
N LYS A 92 7.59 10.27 -9.18
CA LYS A 92 8.86 10.78 -9.70
C LYS A 92 9.74 9.67 -10.29
N ILE A 93 9.79 8.50 -9.64
CA ILE A 93 10.71 7.40 -9.98
C ILE A 93 10.09 6.44 -10.99
N HIS A 94 8.77 6.26 -10.94
CA HIS A 94 7.98 5.36 -11.77
C HIS A 94 7.04 6.18 -12.68
N PRO A 95 7.55 6.81 -13.76
CA PRO A 95 6.74 7.69 -14.61
C PRO A 95 5.62 6.96 -15.37
N LYS A 96 5.63 5.62 -15.39
CA LYS A 96 4.58 4.78 -15.99
C LYS A 96 3.62 4.18 -14.97
N LEU A 97 3.66 4.65 -13.72
CA LEU A 97 2.79 4.19 -12.64
C LEU A 97 1.34 4.60 -12.91
N THR A 98 0.46 3.63 -13.15
CA THR A 98 -0.97 3.87 -13.44
C THR A 98 -1.89 3.41 -12.31
N ARG A 99 -1.43 2.48 -11.46
CA ARG A 99 -2.14 2.04 -10.26
C ARG A 99 -1.20 2.00 -9.06
N TYR A 100 -1.73 2.37 -7.90
CA TYR A 100 -0.97 2.39 -6.67
C TYR A 100 -1.79 1.82 -5.51
N PHE A 101 -1.30 0.72 -4.96
CA PHE A 101 -1.96 -0.03 -3.90
C PHE A 101 -1.33 0.34 -2.56
N ILE A 102 -2.17 0.67 -1.58
CA ILE A 102 -1.75 1.04 -0.23
C ILE A 102 -2.17 -0.08 0.72
N CYS A 103 -1.23 -0.57 1.52
CA CYS A 103 -1.46 -1.56 2.57
C CYS A 103 -1.28 -0.91 3.94
N LEU A 104 -2.33 -0.99 4.77
CA LEU A 104 -2.33 -0.51 6.15
C LEU A 104 -2.75 -1.66 7.09
N PRO A 105 -2.17 -1.78 8.29
CA PRO A 105 -2.47 -2.85 9.25
C PRO A 105 -3.80 -2.64 9.99
N PHE A 106 -4.73 -1.89 9.39
CA PHE A 106 -6.03 -1.56 9.96
C PHE A 106 -7.01 -1.17 8.84
N ASN A 107 -8.30 -1.37 9.11
CA ASN A 107 -9.37 -0.89 8.25
C ASN A 107 -9.74 0.55 8.60
N LEU A 108 -10.01 1.36 7.58
CA LEU A 108 -10.49 2.73 7.79
C LEU A 108 -11.91 2.71 8.36
N THR A 109 -12.19 3.63 9.28
CA THR A 109 -13.56 3.89 9.73
C THR A 109 -14.44 4.37 8.58
N GLY A 110 -15.64 3.79 8.50
CA GLY A 110 -16.66 4.17 7.53
C GLY A 110 -17.47 5.41 7.95
N PRO A 111 -18.43 5.83 7.13
CA PRO A 111 -19.34 6.93 7.44
C PRO A 111 -20.08 6.71 8.77
N THR A 112 -20.24 7.77 9.56
CA THR A 112 -21.03 7.75 10.79
C THR A 112 -21.99 8.93 10.81
N GLY A 113 -23.06 8.88 11.60
CA GLY A 113 -23.98 10.01 11.78
C GLY A 113 -23.39 11.22 12.53
N ARG A 114 -22.09 11.20 12.86
CA ARG A 114 -21.41 12.31 13.56
C ARG A 114 -20.93 13.36 12.55
N LYS A 115 -20.84 14.62 12.98
CA LYS A 115 -20.26 15.70 12.15
C LYS A 115 -18.78 15.43 11.87
N GLY A 116 -18.40 15.47 10.58
CA GLY A 116 -17.02 15.36 10.10
C GLY A 116 -16.84 14.23 9.07
N LYS A 117 -15.75 14.28 8.30
CA LYS A 117 -15.39 13.22 7.36
C LYS A 117 -14.87 11.97 8.09
N SER A 118 -15.38 10.81 7.72
CA SER A 118 -14.82 9.50 8.07
C SER A 118 -13.40 9.32 7.52
N GLU A 119 -12.68 8.31 8.01
CA GLU A 119 -11.36 7.98 7.46
C GLU A 119 -11.46 7.51 6.01
N SER A 120 -12.52 6.78 5.65
CA SER A 120 -12.78 6.43 4.25
C SER A 120 -12.92 7.69 3.36
N GLU A 121 -13.71 8.68 3.77
CA GLU A 121 -13.88 9.93 3.01
C GLU A 121 -12.59 10.75 2.92
N LYS A 122 -11.77 10.77 3.97
CA LYS A 122 -10.45 11.42 3.94
C LYS A 122 -9.49 10.71 3.00
N PHE A 123 -9.56 9.39 2.91
CA PHE A 123 -8.71 8.62 2.01
C PHE A 123 -9.13 8.78 0.54
N GLU A 124 -10.41 8.96 0.27
CA GLU A 124 -10.93 9.22 -1.08
C GLU A 124 -10.35 10.50 -1.71
N GLU A 125 -9.86 11.45 -0.91
CA GLU A 125 -9.13 12.64 -1.39
C GLU A 125 -7.87 12.28 -2.22
N TYR A 126 -7.32 11.07 -2.06
CA TYR A 126 -6.21 10.58 -2.89
C TYR A 126 -6.61 10.29 -4.35
N LYS A 127 -7.91 10.10 -4.66
CA LYS A 127 -8.36 9.77 -6.03
C LYS A 127 -8.21 10.94 -7.01
N GLU A 128 -8.07 12.16 -6.53
CA GLU A 128 -7.93 13.38 -7.35
C GLU A 128 -6.53 13.55 -8.00
N VAL A 129 -5.56 12.66 -7.69
CA VAL A 129 -4.16 12.81 -8.13
C VAL A 129 -3.91 12.25 -9.54
N GLY A 130 -4.95 11.87 -10.29
CA GLY A 130 -4.81 11.26 -11.63
C GLY A 130 -4.19 9.85 -11.63
N LEU A 131 -3.88 9.32 -10.44
CA LEU A 131 -3.36 7.99 -10.17
C LEU A 131 -4.46 7.15 -9.52
N ARG A 132 -4.70 5.93 -10.02
CA ARG A 132 -5.68 5.03 -9.39
C ARG A 132 -5.11 4.47 -8.08
N ILE A 133 -5.46 5.10 -6.98
CA ILE A 133 -5.09 4.66 -5.62
C ILE A 133 -6.13 3.69 -5.06
N THR A 134 -5.68 2.54 -4.58
CA THR A 134 -6.54 1.48 -4.01
C THR A 134 -6.03 1.07 -2.63
N LEU A 135 -6.90 1.11 -1.62
CA LEU A 135 -6.58 0.55 -0.30
C LEU A 135 -6.80 -0.97 -0.32
N ILE A 136 -5.80 -1.71 0.14
CA ILE A 136 -5.91 -3.15 0.41
C ILE A 136 -6.46 -3.32 1.83
N ARG A 137 -7.56 -4.04 1.96
CA ARG A 137 -8.15 -4.40 3.25
C ARG A 137 -7.45 -5.67 3.77
N LEU A 138 -6.85 -5.55 4.94
CA LEU A 138 -6.08 -6.59 5.63
C LEU A 138 -6.74 -6.98 6.97
#